data_AF-A0AAE0K9C9-F1
#
_entry.id   AF-A0AAE0K9C9-F1
#
_cell.length_a   1.000
_cell.length_b   1.000
_cell.length_c   1.000
_cell.angle_alpha   90.00
_cell.angle_beta   90.00
_cell.angle_gamma   90.00
#
_symmetry.space_group_name_H-M   'P 1'
#
loop_
_entity.id
_entity.type
_entity.pdbx_description
1 polymer ?
#
loop_
_entity_poly.entity_id
_entity_poly.type
_entity_poly.pdbx_seq_one_letter_code
_entity_poly.pdbx_strand_id
1 'polypeptide(L)'
;MADSAQPAFSSGRDEVVPAALSDPLTVNAQSAMEDGDSVGPFTDSDYWSLSFRFQDGTVFYVNDYKCDLKDEDDIDTAGPMFASINGFTFQPGLKSVQNKFPYDARIRLFHHYSDYPDSINDFGSVGPGDKSTFWPVYYLSGAGHTDTDHWKVGVNLRVDPPRNQTEVAGKEFFNETLNKSCELAGSVAGQRMTFTVDGAGFTMDPGNGSCFDKWTTPLGYNSLAFIRLRNYFQQDMLRAVLSHKYSTDKTFEYEFGSISTDQQSSELEMMEFFTGPGHTGYDYWTLAAYLKDGTWYRSSVDKQCYLTSTDAGKTIPFTVDESKLHLGLDGSCDDTMVKQNAAADL
;
A
#
# COMPACT_ATOMS: atom_id res chain seq x y z
N MET A 1 24.27 48.48 16.66
CA MET A 1 23.58 48.86 15.41
C MET A 1 23.87 47.75 14.41
N ALA A 2 22.97 46.88 14.00
CA ALA A 2 21.54 46.72 14.24
C ALA A 2 21.25 45.23 14.49
N ASP A 3 20.38 44.94 15.45
CA ASP A 3 19.74 43.64 15.64
C ASP A 3 18.83 43.34 14.45
N SER A 4 19.01 42.19 13.80
CA SER A 4 18.01 41.62 12.87
C SER A 4 17.41 40.39 13.53
N ALA A 5 16.24 40.59 14.16
CA ALA A 5 15.42 39.52 14.69
C ALA A 5 14.94 38.59 13.57
N GLN A 6 15.12 37.28 13.76
CA GLN A 6 14.46 36.23 12.98
C GLN A 6 12.98 36.13 13.40
N PRO A 7 12.03 35.93 12.48
CA PRO A 7 10.65 35.64 12.87
C PRO A 7 10.55 34.22 13.41
N ALA A 8 10.02 34.09 14.62
CA ALA A 8 9.59 32.82 15.19
C ALA A 8 8.39 32.30 14.38
N PHE A 9 8.57 31.17 13.69
CA PHE A 9 7.46 30.39 13.16
C PHE A 9 6.81 29.65 14.32
N SER A 10 5.69 30.17 14.84
CA SER A 10 4.78 29.40 15.69
C SER A 10 4.04 28.40 14.80
N SER A 11 4.38 27.12 14.90
CA SER A 11 3.60 26.03 14.31
C SER A 11 2.32 25.79 15.10
N GLY A 12 1.40 26.76 15.06
CA GLY A 12 0.00 26.55 15.38
C GLY A 12 -0.71 26.06 14.12
N ARG A 13 -0.56 24.77 13.79
CA ARG A 13 -1.57 24.12 12.95
C ARG A 13 -2.69 23.74 13.89
N ASP A 14 -3.69 24.62 13.96
CA ASP A 14 -5.01 24.21 14.42
C ASP A 14 -5.42 23.02 13.56
N GLU A 15 -5.43 21.85 14.20
CA GLU A 15 -6.02 20.65 13.67
C GLU A 15 -7.50 20.99 13.48
N VAL A 16 -7.90 21.33 12.25
CA VAL A 16 -9.32 21.35 11.88
C VAL A 16 -9.77 19.90 11.95
N VAL A 17 -10.18 19.50 13.15
CA VAL A 17 -11.00 18.31 13.35
C VAL A 17 -12.20 18.52 12.44
N PRO A 18 -12.42 17.68 11.40
CA PRO A 18 -13.65 17.75 10.65
C PRO A 18 -14.78 17.62 11.66
N ALA A 19 -15.69 18.59 11.65
CA ALA A 19 -16.90 18.54 12.45
C ALA A 19 -17.49 17.13 12.32
N ALA A 20 -17.91 16.59 13.47
CA ALA A 20 -18.49 15.27 13.59
C ALA A 20 -19.37 14.92 12.38
N LEU A 21 -19.21 13.68 11.89
CA LEU A 21 -20.06 13.02 10.89
C LEU A 21 -21.53 13.03 11.34
N SER A 22 -22.18 14.18 11.23
CA SER A 22 -23.63 14.38 11.35
C SER A 22 -24.25 14.70 10.00
N ASP A 23 -23.56 14.35 8.91
CA ASP A 23 -24.04 14.63 7.57
C ASP A 23 -25.31 13.79 7.30
N PRO A 24 -26.45 14.44 7.05
CA PRO A 24 -27.71 13.73 6.92
C PRO A 24 -27.70 12.87 5.66
N LEU A 25 -27.91 11.57 5.84
CA LEU A 25 -28.25 10.63 4.78
C LEU A 25 -29.49 11.17 4.06
N THR A 26 -29.39 11.44 2.76
CA THR A 26 -30.57 11.82 1.97
C THR A 26 -31.19 10.54 1.40
N VAL A 27 -32.40 10.23 1.84
CA VAL A 27 -33.18 9.09 1.36
C VAL A 27 -34.06 9.57 0.21
N ASN A 28 -33.81 9.08 -1.00
CA ASN A 28 -34.65 9.36 -2.15
C ASN A 28 -35.37 8.08 -2.55
N ALA A 29 -36.70 8.07 -2.35
CA ALA A 29 -37.59 7.07 -2.93
C ALA A 29 -38.09 7.60 -4.27
N GLN A 30 -37.94 6.81 -5.34
CA GLN A 30 -38.53 7.09 -6.65
C GLN A 30 -39.47 5.94 -7.02
N SER A 31 -40.74 6.27 -7.24
CA SER A 31 -41.70 5.37 -7.89
C SER A 31 -41.70 5.65 -9.39
N ALA A 32 -41.73 4.58 -10.19
CA ALA A 32 -41.98 4.66 -11.61
C ALA A 32 -43.26 3.88 -11.89
N MET A 33 -44.34 4.60 -12.22
CA MET A 33 -45.54 3.99 -12.77
C MET A 33 -45.31 3.84 -14.28
N GLU A 34 -45.20 2.60 -14.77
CA GLU A 34 -45.33 2.36 -16.21
C GLU A 34 -46.83 2.41 -16.53
N ASP A 35 -47.32 3.57 -17.00
CA ASP A 35 -48.68 3.71 -17.53
C ASP A 35 -48.83 2.83 -18.78
N GLY A 36 -49.25 1.59 -18.57
CA GLY A 36 -49.87 0.78 -19.59
C GLY A 36 -51.32 1.24 -19.76
N ASP A 37 -51.65 1.87 -20.88
CA ASP A 37 -53.02 2.19 -21.31
C ASP A 37 -53.88 0.89 -21.34
N SER A 38 -54.47 0.53 -20.20
CA SER A 38 -55.19 -0.73 -20.00
C SER A 38 -56.38 -0.49 -19.07
N VAL A 39 -57.55 -0.32 -19.68
CA VAL A 39 -58.83 -0.23 -18.97
C VAL A 39 -59.30 -1.65 -18.61
N GLY A 40 -58.69 -2.21 -17.57
CA GLY A 40 -59.00 -3.52 -16.99
C GLY A 40 -58.61 -3.55 -15.50
N PRO A 41 -59.06 -4.54 -14.69
CA PRO A 41 -58.65 -4.62 -13.29
C PRO A 41 -57.11 -4.66 -13.22
N PHE A 42 -56.51 -3.71 -12.51
CA PHE A 42 -55.07 -3.54 -12.41
C PHE A 42 -54.42 -4.87 -11.99
N THR A 43 -53.64 -5.46 -12.89
CA THR A 43 -52.73 -6.58 -12.59
C THR A 43 -51.28 -6.12 -12.61
N ASP A 44 -51.06 -4.81 -12.65
CA ASP A 44 -49.75 -4.22 -12.92
C ASP A 44 -48.98 -4.09 -11.60
N SER A 45 -47.81 -4.74 -11.56
CA SER A 45 -46.89 -4.65 -10.44
C SER A 45 -46.25 -3.27 -10.41
N ASP A 46 -46.43 -2.52 -9.33
CA ASP A 46 -45.70 -1.27 -9.12
C ASP A 46 -44.21 -1.55 -8.86
N TYR A 47 -43.35 -0.76 -9.51
CA TYR A 47 -41.91 -0.79 -9.29
C TYR A 47 -41.50 0.43 -8.46
N TRP A 48 -40.87 0.16 -7.32
CA TRP A 48 -40.22 1.20 -6.54
C TRP A 48 -38.75 0.87 -6.35
N SER A 49 -37.92 1.90 -6.47
CA SER A 49 -36.50 1.82 -6.13
C SER A 49 -36.22 2.72 -4.93
N LEU A 50 -35.57 2.15 -3.94
CA LEU A 50 -35.04 2.92 -2.81
C LEU A 50 -33.56 3.14 -3.03
N SER A 51 -33.16 4.41 -3.19
CA SER A 51 -31.75 4.77 -3.32
C SER A 51 -31.24 5.60 -2.14
N PHE A 52 -30.10 5.19 -1.60
CA PHE A 52 -29.36 5.98 -0.61
C PHE A 52 -28.17 6.63 -1.30
N ARG A 53 -28.11 7.97 -1.23
CA ARG A 53 -27.02 8.76 -1.82
C ARG A 53 -26.37 9.61 -0.75
N PHE A 54 -25.04 9.66 -0.76
CA PHE A 54 -24.29 10.63 0.04
C PHE A 54 -24.32 12.01 -0.64
N GLN A 55 -24.02 13.07 0.11
CA GLN A 55 -23.96 14.43 -0.43
C GLN A 55 -22.89 14.61 -1.52
N ASP A 56 -21.86 13.75 -1.55
CA ASP A 56 -20.86 13.73 -2.61
C ASP A 56 -21.39 13.13 -3.94
N GLY A 57 -22.66 12.69 -3.98
CA GLY A 57 -23.32 12.13 -5.14
C GLY A 57 -23.14 10.62 -5.30
N THR A 58 -22.34 9.97 -4.44
CA THR A 58 -22.11 8.53 -4.49
C THR A 58 -23.41 7.78 -4.17
N VAL A 59 -23.82 6.90 -5.09
CA VAL A 59 -24.98 6.02 -4.93
C VAL A 59 -24.51 4.78 -4.19
N PHE A 60 -25.02 4.57 -2.98
CA PHE A 60 -24.52 3.53 -2.09
C PHE A 60 -25.40 2.30 -2.05
N TYR A 61 -26.70 2.44 -2.31
CA TYR A 61 -27.64 1.32 -2.32
C TYR A 61 -28.74 1.65 -3.30
N VAL A 62 -29.05 0.71 -4.18
CA VAL A 62 -30.27 0.69 -4.98
C VAL A 62 -30.86 -0.68 -4.72
N ASN A 63 -32.08 -0.73 -4.18
CA ASN A 63 -32.83 -1.96 -4.20
C ASN A 63 -34.03 -1.79 -5.11
N ASP A 64 -34.13 -2.70 -6.07
CA ASP A 64 -35.27 -2.90 -6.93
C ASP A 64 -36.18 -3.94 -6.28
N TYR A 65 -36.94 -3.52 -5.27
CA TYR A 65 -37.96 -4.39 -4.70
C TYR A 65 -39.16 -4.41 -5.63
N LYS A 66 -39.53 -5.61 -6.09
CA LYS A 66 -40.87 -5.86 -6.60
C LYS A 66 -41.80 -6.06 -5.42
N CYS A 67 -42.68 -5.11 -5.16
CA CYS A 67 -43.86 -5.37 -4.33
C CYS A 67 -45.09 -5.07 -5.17
N ASP A 68 -45.97 -6.05 -5.30
CA ASP A 68 -47.30 -5.83 -5.84
C ASP A 68 -48.09 -5.03 -4.82
N LEU A 69 -48.10 -3.70 -4.96
CA LEU A 69 -49.04 -2.86 -4.24
C LEU A 69 -50.44 -3.21 -4.73
N LYS A 70 -51.35 -3.48 -3.80
CA LYS A 70 -52.75 -3.76 -4.11
C LYS A 70 -53.59 -2.53 -3.83
N ASP A 71 -54.79 -2.48 -4.40
CA ASP A 71 -55.79 -1.43 -4.12
C ASP A 71 -56.09 -1.27 -2.61
N GLU A 72 -55.86 -2.32 -1.81
CA GLU A 72 -56.01 -2.32 -0.36
C GLU A 72 -54.86 -1.62 0.41
N ASP A 73 -53.75 -1.31 -0.26
CA ASP A 73 -52.57 -0.61 0.28
C ASP A 73 -52.64 0.93 0.12
N ASP A 74 -53.81 1.47 -0.26
CA ASP A 74 -54.06 2.91 -0.34
C ASP A 74 -53.81 3.60 1.02
N ILE A 75 -53.15 4.77 0.99
CA ILE A 75 -52.72 5.54 2.16
C ILE A 75 -53.89 5.90 3.09
N ASP A 76 -55.10 6.02 2.52
CA ASP A 76 -56.32 6.34 3.25
C ASP A 76 -56.88 5.14 4.04
N THR A 77 -56.54 3.90 3.66
CA THR A 77 -56.98 2.65 4.32
C THR A 77 -55.87 1.93 5.09
N ALA A 78 -54.65 1.91 4.56
CA ALA A 78 -53.50 1.20 5.14
C ALA A 78 -52.61 2.11 6.02
N GLY A 79 -52.76 3.43 5.92
CA GLY A 79 -51.86 4.40 6.56
C GLY A 79 -50.52 4.53 5.82
N PRO A 80 -49.56 5.32 6.34
CA PRO A 80 -48.25 5.47 5.72
C PRO A 80 -47.52 4.12 5.65
N MET A 81 -47.05 3.75 4.46
CA MET A 81 -46.16 2.61 4.30
C MET A 81 -44.79 2.90 4.95
N PHE A 82 -44.38 2.05 5.88
CA PHE A 82 -43.08 2.12 6.51
C PHE A 82 -42.15 1.08 5.90
N ALA A 83 -41.19 1.52 5.08
CA ALA A 83 -40.04 0.68 4.75
C ALA A 83 -39.13 0.63 6.00
N SER A 84 -39.08 -0.54 6.65
CA SER A 84 -38.17 -0.77 7.77
C SER A 84 -36.98 -1.57 7.27
N ILE A 85 -35.81 -0.92 7.21
CA ILE A 85 -34.53 -1.60 7.03
C ILE A 85 -34.15 -2.18 8.40
N ASN A 86 -34.82 -3.27 8.79
CA ASN A 86 -34.47 -3.99 10.01
C ASN A 86 -33.30 -4.93 9.72
N GLY A 87 -32.21 -4.79 10.47
CA GLY A 87 -31.10 -5.74 10.48
C GLY A 87 -29.80 -5.27 9.81
N PHE A 88 -29.83 -4.15 9.08
CA PHE A 88 -28.63 -3.57 8.47
C PHE A 88 -28.23 -2.29 9.19
N THR A 89 -26.99 -2.24 9.70
CA THR A 89 -26.44 -0.98 10.18
C THR A 89 -25.41 -0.49 9.19
N PHE A 90 -25.70 0.67 8.60
CA PHE A 90 -24.78 1.40 7.78
C PHE A 90 -23.70 2.05 8.64
N GLN A 91 -22.43 1.83 8.30
CA GLN A 91 -21.32 2.32 9.11
C GLN A 91 -20.29 3.06 8.25
N PRO A 92 -20.09 4.37 8.45
CA PRO A 92 -18.94 5.05 7.88
C PRO A 92 -17.68 4.67 8.68
N GLY A 93 -16.58 4.37 8.00
CA GLY A 93 -15.26 4.22 8.61
C GLY A 93 -14.27 5.19 7.98
N LEU A 94 -13.40 5.80 8.78
CA LEU A 94 -12.35 6.71 8.26
C LEU A 94 -11.04 5.94 8.11
N LYS A 95 -10.51 5.83 6.89
CA LYS A 95 -9.30 5.07 6.60
C LYS A 95 -8.14 5.98 6.23
N SER A 96 -7.00 5.81 6.86
CA SER A 96 -5.73 6.44 6.44
C SER A 96 -4.71 5.36 6.09
N VAL A 97 -3.62 5.74 5.43
CA VAL A 97 -2.45 4.87 5.25
C VAL A 97 -1.25 5.44 5.96
N GLN A 98 -0.49 4.60 6.66
CA GLN A 98 0.84 4.90 7.17
C GLN A 98 1.89 4.28 6.25
N ASN A 99 2.78 5.13 5.74
CA ASN A 99 3.94 4.70 4.97
C ASN A 99 5.08 4.32 5.91
N LYS A 100 5.54 3.06 5.87
CA LYS A 100 6.74 2.60 6.62
C LYS A 100 7.96 2.37 5.73
N PHE A 101 7.86 2.64 4.43
CA PHE A 101 9.02 2.66 3.56
C PHE A 101 9.93 3.85 3.94
N PRO A 102 11.25 3.75 3.69
CA PRO A 102 12.19 4.87 3.85
C PRO A 102 12.10 5.89 2.69
N TYR A 103 11.11 5.76 1.81
CA TYR A 103 10.86 6.59 0.64
C TYR A 103 9.48 7.23 0.68
N ASP A 104 9.34 8.35 -0.03
CA ASP A 104 8.03 8.84 -0.44
C ASP A 104 7.32 7.75 -1.26
N ALA A 105 6.07 7.45 -0.88
CA ALA A 105 5.25 6.46 -1.55
C ALA A 105 3.97 7.11 -2.06
N ARG A 106 3.65 6.91 -3.34
CA ARG A 106 2.29 7.15 -3.82
C ARG A 106 1.46 5.91 -3.55
N ILE A 107 0.37 6.07 -2.78
CA ILE A 107 -0.42 4.95 -2.31
C ILE A 107 -1.87 5.10 -2.76
N ARG A 108 -2.42 4.02 -3.32
CA ARG A 108 -3.82 3.90 -3.71
C ARG A 108 -4.49 2.76 -2.97
N LEU A 109 -5.67 3.03 -2.41
CA LEU A 109 -6.53 2.00 -1.86
C LEU A 109 -7.74 1.83 -2.77
N PHE A 110 -8.09 0.57 -3.01
CA PHE A 110 -9.33 0.17 -3.65
C PHE A 110 -10.12 -0.63 -2.64
N HIS A 111 -11.39 -0.31 -2.49
CA HIS A 111 -12.32 -1.01 -1.64
C HIS A 111 -13.53 -1.42 -2.46
N HIS A 112 -13.82 -2.71 -2.41
CA HIS A 112 -14.93 -3.34 -3.11
C HIS A 112 -15.77 -4.06 -2.06
N TYR A 113 -16.98 -3.59 -1.84
CA TYR A 113 -17.92 -4.24 -0.95
C TYR A 113 -18.86 -5.09 -1.80
N SER A 114 -18.76 -6.42 -1.77
CA SER A 114 -19.66 -7.34 -2.49
C SER A 114 -20.04 -6.86 -3.91
N ASP A 115 -21.31 -6.82 -4.29
CA ASP A 115 -21.76 -6.41 -5.63
C ASP A 115 -21.72 -4.88 -5.89
N TYR A 116 -21.16 -4.09 -4.97
CA TYR A 116 -21.11 -2.63 -5.12
C TYR A 116 -19.91 -2.19 -5.96
N PRO A 117 -20.00 -1.03 -6.66
CA PRO A 117 -18.89 -0.49 -7.44
C PRO A 117 -17.65 -0.24 -6.59
N ASP A 118 -16.48 -0.44 -7.20
CA ASP A 118 -15.20 -0.14 -6.58
C ASP A 118 -15.13 1.33 -6.16
N SER A 119 -14.76 1.55 -4.91
CA SER A 119 -14.36 2.85 -4.41
C SER A 119 -12.83 2.93 -4.39
N ILE A 120 -12.27 4.05 -4.85
CA ILE A 120 -10.82 4.21 -5.01
C ILE A 120 -10.42 5.54 -4.40
N ASN A 121 -9.35 5.53 -3.61
CA ASN A 121 -8.71 6.75 -3.17
C ASN A 121 -7.20 6.74 -3.45
N ASP A 122 -6.73 7.80 -4.07
CA ASP A 122 -5.31 8.09 -4.29
C ASP A 122 -4.87 9.12 -3.26
N PHE A 123 -4.00 8.71 -2.34
CA PHE A 123 -3.52 9.59 -1.27
C PHE A 123 -2.40 10.53 -1.72
N GLY A 124 -2.00 10.48 -3.00
CA GLY A 124 -0.83 11.19 -3.49
C GLY A 124 0.44 10.68 -2.79
N SER A 125 1.44 11.54 -2.67
CA SER A 125 2.71 11.22 -2.01
C SER A 125 2.57 11.25 -0.49
N VAL A 126 2.88 10.13 0.18
CA VAL A 126 2.93 10.00 1.64
C VAL A 126 4.40 9.82 2.04
N GLY A 127 4.91 10.71 2.90
CA GLY A 127 6.32 10.70 3.30
C GLY A 127 6.72 9.51 4.19
N PRO A 128 8.03 9.22 4.33
CA PRO A 128 8.51 8.16 5.22
C PRO A 128 8.02 8.34 6.66
N GLY A 129 7.31 7.34 7.19
CA GLY A 129 6.77 7.35 8.55
C GLY A 129 5.43 8.10 8.71
N ASP A 130 5.06 8.92 7.73
CA ASP A 130 3.86 9.77 7.75
C ASP A 130 2.58 8.96 7.57
N LYS A 131 1.46 9.62 7.92
CA LYS A 131 0.10 9.15 7.64
C LYS A 131 -0.56 10.05 6.61
N SER A 132 -1.31 9.45 5.70
CA SER A 132 -2.16 10.17 4.76
C SER A 132 -3.36 10.83 5.44
N THR A 133 -4.12 11.61 4.67
CA THR A 133 -5.47 12.05 5.04
C THR A 133 -6.42 10.87 5.20
N PHE A 134 -7.58 11.11 5.81
CA PHE A 134 -8.63 10.11 5.93
C PHE A 134 -9.49 10.05 4.67
N TRP A 135 -9.90 8.83 4.32
CA TRP A 135 -10.85 8.49 3.28
C TRP A 135 -12.07 7.80 3.91
N PRO A 136 -13.30 8.32 3.75
CA PRO A 136 -14.48 7.61 4.19
C PRO A 136 -14.72 6.36 3.33
N VAL A 137 -14.94 5.24 4.01
CA VAL A 137 -15.32 3.96 3.40
C VAL A 137 -16.62 3.48 4.04
N TYR A 138 -17.46 2.86 3.23
CA TYR A 138 -18.82 2.51 3.58
C TYR A 138 -19.04 1.01 3.44
N TYR A 139 -19.70 0.42 4.43
CA TYR A 139 -19.95 -1.02 4.50
C TYR A 139 -21.23 -1.29 5.31
N LEU A 140 -21.82 -2.47 5.13
CA LEU A 140 -22.90 -2.95 6.00
C LEU A 140 -22.35 -3.93 7.02
N SER A 141 -22.95 -3.92 8.20
CA SER A 141 -22.71 -4.89 9.26
C SER A 141 -24.03 -5.27 9.92
N GLY A 142 -24.07 -6.43 10.58
CA GLY A 142 -25.26 -6.93 11.28
C GLY A 142 -25.54 -8.40 10.99
N ALA A 143 -26.52 -8.96 11.72
CA ALA A 143 -26.96 -10.33 11.52
C ALA A 143 -27.70 -10.46 10.18
N GLY A 144 -27.32 -11.46 9.37
CA GLY A 144 -27.99 -11.77 8.10
C GLY A 144 -27.37 -11.12 6.86
N HIS A 145 -26.32 -10.30 6.99
CA HIS A 145 -25.52 -9.89 5.83
C HIS A 145 -24.48 -10.96 5.48
N THR A 146 -24.28 -11.18 4.17
CA THR A 146 -23.28 -12.11 3.61
C THR A 146 -22.22 -11.40 2.76
N ASP A 147 -22.35 -10.08 2.63
CA ASP A 147 -21.47 -9.24 1.84
C ASP A 147 -20.12 -9.07 2.51
N THR A 148 -19.04 -8.96 1.73
CA THR A 148 -17.67 -8.93 2.23
C THR A 148 -16.89 -7.73 1.71
N ASP A 149 -16.03 -7.17 2.55
CA ASP A 149 -15.10 -6.11 2.18
C ASP A 149 -13.83 -6.68 1.55
N HIS A 150 -13.57 -6.31 0.29
CA HIS A 150 -12.36 -6.66 -0.43
C HIS A 150 -11.47 -5.43 -0.63
N TRP A 151 -10.17 -5.66 -0.50
CA TRP A 151 -9.17 -4.61 -0.55
C TRP A 151 -8.09 -4.92 -1.57
N LYS A 152 -7.68 -3.87 -2.27
CA LYS A 152 -6.45 -3.83 -3.06
C LYS A 152 -5.65 -2.61 -2.65
N VAL A 153 -4.36 -2.80 -2.46
CA VAL A 153 -3.42 -1.74 -2.08
C VAL A 153 -2.37 -1.62 -3.17
N GLY A 154 -2.33 -0.47 -3.83
CA GLY A 154 -1.31 -0.10 -4.81
C GLY A 154 -0.27 0.81 -4.18
N VAL A 155 1.00 0.50 -4.38
CA VAL A 155 2.14 1.29 -3.92
C VAL A 155 3.07 1.58 -5.08
N ASN A 156 3.45 2.84 -5.22
CA ASN A 156 4.47 3.28 -6.14
C ASN A 156 5.58 4.01 -5.36
N LEU A 157 6.77 3.41 -5.33
CA LEU A 157 7.94 3.99 -4.69
C LEU A 157 8.78 4.73 -5.73
N ARG A 158 9.28 5.90 -5.37
CA ARG A 158 10.21 6.65 -6.21
C ARG A 158 11.65 6.17 -5.98
N VAL A 159 11.91 4.94 -6.44
CA VAL A 159 13.22 4.29 -6.38
C VAL A 159 13.76 4.04 -7.78
N ASP A 160 15.07 4.08 -7.92
CA ASP A 160 15.73 3.68 -9.15
C ASP A 160 15.64 2.15 -9.30
N PRO A 161 15.34 1.64 -10.52
CA PRO A 161 15.30 0.20 -10.76
C PRO A 161 16.73 -0.37 -10.80
N PRO A 162 16.88 -1.71 -10.75
CA PRO A 162 18.14 -2.34 -11.13
C PRO A 162 18.55 -1.87 -12.54
N ARG A 163 19.85 -1.62 -12.75
CA ARG A 163 20.41 -1.10 -14.01
C ARG A 163 20.05 -1.97 -15.22
N ASN A 164 19.92 -3.27 -15.00
CA ASN A 164 19.57 -4.24 -16.04
C ASN A 164 18.06 -4.54 -16.10
N GLN A 165 17.21 -3.77 -15.42
CA GLN A 165 15.74 -3.88 -15.40
C GLN A 165 15.05 -2.50 -15.45
N THR A 166 15.50 -1.60 -16.33
CA THR A 166 14.94 -0.23 -16.43
C THR A 166 13.43 -0.18 -16.70
N GLU A 167 12.86 -1.25 -17.25
CA GLU A 167 11.43 -1.39 -17.51
C GLU A 167 10.56 -1.41 -16.25
N VAL A 168 11.13 -1.59 -15.05
CA VAL A 168 10.38 -1.53 -13.78
C VAL A 168 10.44 -0.19 -13.08
N ALA A 169 11.16 0.80 -13.65
CA ALA A 169 11.26 2.15 -13.10
C ALA A 169 9.87 2.77 -12.84
N GLY A 170 9.62 3.16 -11.59
CA GLY A 170 8.37 3.82 -11.21
C GLY A 170 7.12 3.00 -11.50
N LYS A 171 7.21 1.66 -11.62
CA LYS A 171 6.02 0.81 -11.67
C LYS A 171 5.36 0.75 -10.30
N GLU A 172 4.05 0.85 -10.29
CA GLU A 172 3.26 0.52 -9.11
C GLU A 172 3.19 -1.00 -8.95
N PHE A 173 3.19 -1.45 -7.71
CA PHE A 173 2.99 -2.84 -7.34
C PHE A 173 1.80 -2.96 -6.38
N PHE A 174 1.25 -4.16 -6.29
CA PHE A 174 0.02 -4.42 -5.53
C PHE A 174 0.23 -5.52 -4.52
N ASN A 175 -0.71 -5.66 -3.58
CA ASN A 175 -0.78 -6.85 -2.77
C ASN A 175 -1.12 -8.10 -3.63
N GLU A 176 -0.69 -9.28 -3.18
CA GLU A 176 -0.73 -10.55 -3.89
C GLU A 176 -2.17 -10.97 -4.23
N THR A 177 -3.09 -10.82 -3.28
CA THR A 177 -4.50 -11.13 -3.45
C THR A 177 -5.26 -9.88 -3.90
N LEU A 178 -5.47 -9.72 -5.21
CA LEU A 178 -6.10 -8.51 -5.77
C LEU A 178 -7.45 -8.12 -5.14
N ASN A 179 -8.21 -9.09 -4.62
CA ASN A 179 -9.46 -8.87 -3.89
C ASN A 179 -9.36 -9.44 -2.47
N LYS A 180 -8.39 -8.97 -1.69
CA LYS A 180 -8.14 -9.50 -0.34
C LYS A 180 -9.33 -9.23 0.55
N SER A 181 -10.03 -10.28 0.99
CA SER A 181 -11.11 -10.13 1.96
C SER A 181 -10.55 -9.70 3.32
N CYS A 182 -10.98 -8.55 3.80
CA CYS A 182 -10.74 -8.03 5.15
C CYS A 182 -12.05 -7.36 5.63
N GLU A 183 -12.99 -8.19 6.05
CA GLU A 183 -14.33 -7.76 6.52
C GLU A 183 -14.24 -6.77 7.67
N LEU A 184 -14.90 -5.62 7.51
CA LEU A 184 -14.99 -4.60 8.54
C LEU A 184 -16.02 -5.00 9.59
N ALA A 185 -15.59 -5.08 10.86
CA ALA A 185 -16.52 -5.39 11.95
C ALA A 185 -17.44 -4.18 12.24
N GLY A 186 -18.64 -4.45 12.75
CA GLY A 186 -19.51 -3.39 13.28
C GLY A 186 -18.87 -2.60 14.44
N SER A 187 -17.87 -3.18 15.13
CA SER A 187 -17.13 -2.52 16.21
C SER A 187 -16.24 -1.37 15.74
N VAL A 188 -15.82 -1.32 14.47
CA VAL A 188 -14.97 -0.24 13.92
C VAL A 188 -15.75 0.86 13.18
N ALA A 189 -17.07 0.80 13.31
CA ALA A 189 -17.98 1.84 12.89
C ALA A 189 -17.62 3.22 13.47
N GLY A 190 -17.51 4.23 12.61
CA GLY A 190 -17.15 5.60 12.98
C GLY A 190 -15.69 5.75 13.46
N GLN A 191 -14.93 4.67 13.53
CA GLN A 191 -13.55 4.70 14.01
C GLN A 191 -12.57 5.08 12.89
N ARG A 192 -11.46 5.68 13.33
CA ARG A 192 -10.30 5.94 12.47
C ARG A 192 -9.44 4.69 12.45
N MET A 193 -9.23 4.14 11.26
CA MET A 193 -8.38 2.99 11.02
C MET A 193 -7.19 3.39 10.14
N THR A 194 -6.07 2.72 10.34
CA THR A 194 -4.84 2.95 9.59
C THR A 194 -4.38 1.66 8.92
N PHE A 195 -4.30 1.66 7.60
CA PHE A 195 -3.51 0.69 6.85
C PHE A 195 -2.04 1.00 7.10
N THR A 196 -1.24 0.00 7.38
CA THR A 196 0.22 0.13 7.41
C THR A 196 0.75 -0.55 6.17
N VAL A 197 1.57 0.15 5.36
CA VAL A 197 2.29 -0.44 4.23
C VAL A 197 3.78 -0.42 4.53
N ASP A 198 4.44 -1.56 4.39
CA ASP A 198 5.88 -1.74 4.62
C ASP A 198 6.48 -2.70 3.59
N GLY A 199 7.73 -3.14 3.76
CA GLY A 199 8.36 -4.03 2.78
C GLY A 199 7.83 -5.47 2.77
N ALA A 200 7.00 -5.88 3.73
CA ALA A 200 6.41 -7.22 3.77
C ALA A 200 5.03 -7.26 3.10
N GLY A 201 4.28 -6.15 3.16
CA GLY A 201 2.92 -6.13 2.68
C GLY A 201 2.13 -4.93 3.19
N PHE A 202 0.81 -5.09 3.20
CA PHE A 202 -0.05 -4.23 4.00
C PHE A 202 -0.61 -4.98 5.20
N THR A 203 -0.87 -4.24 6.28
CA THR A 203 -1.60 -4.71 7.46
C THR A 203 -2.70 -3.72 7.84
N MET A 204 -3.85 -4.21 8.27
CA MET A 204 -4.91 -3.41 8.89
C MET A 204 -5.59 -4.21 10.01
N ASP A 205 -6.19 -3.52 10.98
CA ASP A 205 -7.08 -4.15 11.98
C ASP A 205 -8.54 -3.74 11.69
N PRO A 206 -9.32 -4.60 11.01
CA PRO A 206 -10.76 -4.43 10.81
C PRO A 206 -11.64 -4.57 12.06
N GLY A 207 -11.09 -4.84 13.25
CA GLY A 207 -11.86 -5.01 14.50
C GLY A 207 -12.30 -6.44 14.81
N ASN A 208 -11.96 -7.40 13.94
CA ASN A 208 -12.13 -8.84 14.15
C ASN A 208 -10.78 -9.60 14.10
N GLY A 209 -9.65 -8.87 14.10
CA GLY A 209 -8.30 -9.41 14.00
C GLY A 209 -7.46 -8.65 12.98
N SER A 210 -6.19 -9.01 12.86
CA SER A 210 -5.31 -8.42 11.84
C SER A 210 -5.58 -9.03 10.47
N CYS A 211 -5.77 -8.18 9.46
CA CYS A 211 -5.75 -8.56 8.06
C CYS A 211 -4.40 -8.18 7.44
N PHE A 212 -3.77 -9.14 6.78
CA PHE A 212 -2.46 -8.99 6.16
C PHE A 212 -2.44 -9.62 4.77
N ASP A 213 -1.73 -8.98 3.84
CA ASP A 213 -1.40 -9.56 2.55
C ASP A 213 -0.02 -9.10 2.09
N LYS A 214 0.71 -10.00 1.44
CA LYS A 214 2.05 -9.74 0.92
C LYS A 214 1.99 -8.93 -0.37
N TRP A 215 3.12 -8.44 -0.83
CA TRP A 215 3.23 -7.81 -2.15
C TRP A 215 3.32 -8.81 -3.29
N THR A 216 3.06 -8.33 -4.50
CA THR A 216 3.64 -8.80 -5.75
C THR A 216 4.41 -7.62 -6.32
N THR A 217 5.70 -7.56 -6.01
CA THR A 217 6.60 -6.45 -6.34
C THR A 217 6.87 -6.38 -7.85
N PRO A 218 7.46 -5.28 -8.37
CA PRO A 218 7.67 -5.12 -9.82
C PRO A 218 8.49 -6.22 -10.50
N LEU A 219 9.42 -6.87 -9.80
CA LEU A 219 10.18 -8.03 -10.30
C LEU A 219 9.52 -9.38 -9.98
N GLY A 220 8.35 -9.38 -9.35
CA GLY A 220 7.52 -10.57 -9.09
C GLY A 220 7.79 -11.28 -7.75
N TYR A 221 8.46 -10.62 -6.80
CA TYR A 221 8.69 -11.12 -5.46
C TYR A 221 7.58 -10.69 -4.49
N ASN A 222 7.65 -11.15 -3.24
CA ASN A 222 6.63 -10.87 -2.22
C ASN A 222 7.11 -10.07 -1.01
N SER A 223 8.37 -9.65 -1.02
CA SER A 223 8.98 -8.82 0.02
C SER A 223 10.05 -7.94 -0.61
N LEU A 224 10.32 -6.82 0.04
CA LEU A 224 11.40 -5.92 -0.35
C LEU A 224 12.14 -5.35 0.86
N ALA A 225 13.41 -5.04 0.68
CA ALA A 225 14.28 -4.39 1.65
C ALA A 225 15.10 -3.30 0.94
N PHE A 226 15.79 -2.47 1.72
CA PHE A 226 16.59 -1.38 1.17
C PHE A 226 18.04 -1.48 1.62
N ILE A 227 18.98 -1.17 0.74
CA ILE A 227 20.40 -1.26 1.03
C ILE A 227 21.03 0.14 0.96
N ARG A 228 21.88 0.45 1.94
CA ARG A 228 22.88 1.52 1.84
C ARG A 228 24.26 0.90 1.87
N LEU A 229 25.17 1.42 1.06
CA LEU A 229 26.57 1.01 1.07
C LEU A 229 27.41 2.04 1.83
N ARG A 230 28.23 1.59 2.78
CA ARG A 230 29.19 2.43 3.50
C ARG A 230 30.61 2.12 3.07
N ASN A 231 31.34 3.17 2.72
CA ASN A 231 32.73 3.10 2.28
C ASN A 231 33.68 3.23 3.49
N TYR A 232 34.45 2.19 3.79
CA TYR A 232 35.55 2.21 4.76
C TYR A 232 36.93 2.04 4.12
N PHE A 233 37.02 2.11 2.78
CA PHE A 233 38.31 2.26 2.12
C PHE A 233 38.98 3.57 2.55
N GLN A 234 40.31 3.59 2.60
CA GLN A 234 41.08 4.79 2.96
C GLN A 234 41.05 5.92 1.89
N GLN A 235 40.15 5.83 0.92
CA GLN A 235 39.93 6.82 -0.14
C GLN A 235 38.49 6.79 -0.67
N ASP A 236 38.12 7.79 -1.46
CA ASP A 236 36.81 7.86 -2.11
C ASP A 236 36.59 6.64 -3.02
N MET A 237 35.41 6.06 -2.91
CA MET A 237 34.86 5.14 -3.89
C MET A 237 34.17 5.97 -4.97
N LEU A 238 34.56 5.80 -6.23
CA LEU A 238 33.92 6.49 -7.35
C LEU A 238 32.60 5.84 -7.74
N ARG A 239 32.54 4.51 -7.60
CA ARG A 239 31.43 3.69 -8.05
C ARG A 239 31.45 2.35 -7.32
N ALA A 240 30.28 1.80 -7.03
CA ALA A 240 30.14 0.39 -6.69
C ALA A 240 29.01 -0.25 -7.48
N VAL A 241 29.19 -1.52 -7.84
CA VAL A 241 28.16 -2.35 -8.46
C VAL A 241 27.89 -3.53 -7.53
N LEU A 242 26.67 -3.60 -7.02
CA LEU A 242 26.17 -4.71 -6.23
C LEU A 242 25.28 -5.58 -7.13
N SER A 243 25.63 -6.86 -7.25
CA SER A 243 24.79 -7.87 -7.87
C SER A 243 24.05 -8.66 -6.80
N HIS A 244 22.76 -8.85 -7.00
CA HIS A 244 21.90 -9.70 -6.17
C HIS A 244 21.18 -10.72 -7.06
N LYS A 245 21.07 -11.95 -6.59
CA LYS A 245 20.34 -13.03 -7.27
C LYS A 245 19.61 -13.86 -6.23
N TYR A 246 18.31 -14.05 -6.42
CA TYR A 246 17.54 -15.01 -5.63
C TYR A 246 17.57 -16.38 -6.32
N SER A 247 18.21 -17.37 -5.72
CA SER A 247 18.33 -18.74 -6.25
C SER A 247 18.84 -18.80 -7.68
N THR A 248 18.05 -19.33 -8.60
CA THR A 248 18.36 -19.51 -10.02
C THR A 248 17.72 -18.41 -10.88
N ASP A 249 17.19 -17.36 -10.25
CA ASP A 249 16.57 -16.24 -10.95
C ASP A 249 17.62 -15.41 -11.68
N LYS A 250 17.16 -14.35 -12.33
CA LYS A 250 18.02 -13.37 -12.96
C LYS A 250 18.87 -12.65 -11.90
N THR A 251 20.09 -12.31 -12.27
CA THR A 251 20.92 -11.39 -11.49
C THR A 251 20.42 -9.97 -11.72
N PHE A 252 20.21 -9.22 -10.65
CA PHE A 252 19.92 -7.79 -10.67
C PHE A 252 21.16 -7.01 -10.27
N GLU A 253 21.40 -5.88 -10.93
CA GLU A 253 22.57 -5.04 -10.70
C GLU A 253 22.17 -3.65 -10.23
N TYR A 254 22.76 -3.21 -9.14
CA TYR A 254 22.52 -1.93 -8.51
C TYR A 254 23.81 -1.14 -8.48
N GLU A 255 23.73 0.15 -8.78
CA GLU A 255 24.91 0.98 -8.96
C GLU A 255 24.88 2.15 -7.98
N PHE A 256 25.86 2.16 -7.08
CA PHE A 256 26.08 3.28 -6.18
C PHE A 256 27.05 4.26 -6.84
N GLY A 257 26.71 5.55 -6.79
CA GLY A 257 27.58 6.63 -7.22
C GLY A 257 28.82 6.79 -6.33
N SER A 258 29.39 8.00 -6.32
CA SER A 258 30.58 8.25 -5.51
C SER A 258 30.24 8.29 -4.02
N ILE A 259 31.01 7.55 -3.21
CA ILE A 259 30.89 7.50 -1.77
C ILE A 259 32.23 7.91 -1.15
N SER A 260 32.25 9.04 -0.45
CA SER A 260 33.44 9.51 0.26
C SER A 260 33.86 8.56 1.38
N THR A 261 35.13 8.60 1.75
CA THR A 261 35.65 7.81 2.89
C THR A 261 34.82 8.03 4.16
N ASP A 262 34.53 6.95 4.87
CA ASP A 262 33.72 6.86 6.09
C ASP A 262 32.25 7.30 5.94
N GLN A 263 31.80 7.57 4.72
CA GLN A 263 30.41 7.95 4.41
C GLN A 263 29.60 6.78 3.85
N GLN A 264 28.28 6.95 3.87
CA GLN A 264 27.31 6.04 3.26
C GLN A 264 26.78 6.62 1.95
N SER A 265 26.31 5.75 1.06
CA SER A 265 25.62 6.13 -0.16
C SER A 265 24.47 7.09 0.14
N SER A 266 24.28 8.06 -0.74
CA SER A 266 23.12 8.94 -0.70
C SER A 266 21.87 8.21 -1.20
N GLU A 267 22.06 7.30 -2.15
CA GLU A 267 21.05 6.41 -2.72
C GLU A 267 20.72 5.27 -1.76
N LEU A 268 19.44 4.85 -1.77
CA LEU A 268 18.96 3.61 -1.19
C LEU A 268 18.55 2.67 -2.32
N GLU A 269 19.17 1.51 -2.42
CA GLU A 269 18.80 0.54 -3.45
C GLU A 269 17.72 -0.39 -2.92
N MET A 270 16.66 -0.62 -3.71
CA MET A 270 15.56 -1.52 -3.34
C MET A 270 15.86 -2.94 -3.84
N MET A 271 15.88 -3.91 -2.91
CA MET A 271 16.06 -5.33 -3.21
C MET A 271 14.74 -6.06 -3.01
N GLU A 272 14.38 -6.93 -3.94
CA GLU A 272 13.16 -7.72 -3.91
C GLU A 272 13.51 -9.20 -3.68
N PHE A 273 12.77 -9.88 -2.81
CA PHE A 273 13.06 -11.26 -2.40
C PHE A 273 11.81 -12.01 -1.94
N PHE A 274 11.87 -13.34 -1.90
CA PHE A 274 10.77 -14.16 -1.43
C PHE A 274 10.89 -14.53 0.05
N THR A 275 9.76 -14.46 0.77
CA THR A 275 9.62 -14.92 2.16
C THR A 275 8.41 -15.85 2.35
N GLY A 276 8.46 -16.67 3.40
CA GLY A 276 7.35 -17.51 3.85
C GLY A 276 7.46 -18.98 3.44
N PRO A 277 6.47 -19.80 3.84
CA PRO A 277 6.48 -21.24 3.58
C PRO A 277 6.54 -21.55 2.08
N GLY A 278 7.33 -22.55 1.69
CA GLY A 278 7.46 -22.98 0.29
C GLY A 278 8.53 -22.25 -0.52
N HIS A 279 9.08 -21.14 -0.01
CA HIS A 279 10.23 -20.48 -0.61
C HIS A 279 11.52 -21.01 0.01
N THR A 280 12.23 -21.87 -0.73
CA THR A 280 13.50 -22.47 -0.29
C THR A 280 14.72 -21.80 -0.92
N GLY A 281 14.52 -20.61 -1.49
CA GLY A 281 15.56 -19.95 -2.24
C GLY A 281 16.58 -19.21 -1.38
N TYR A 282 17.67 -18.82 -2.05
CA TYR A 282 18.86 -18.26 -1.42
C TYR A 282 19.20 -16.92 -2.05
N ASP A 283 19.52 -15.92 -1.23
CA ASP A 283 20.06 -14.65 -1.74
C ASP A 283 21.58 -14.76 -1.91
N TYR A 284 22.04 -14.42 -3.12
CA TYR A 284 23.44 -14.42 -3.51
C TYR A 284 23.89 -13.01 -3.86
N TRP A 285 25.06 -12.63 -3.37
CA TRP A 285 25.58 -11.27 -3.44
C TRP A 285 26.96 -11.24 -4.10
N THR A 286 27.24 -10.17 -4.83
CA THR A 286 28.60 -9.86 -5.29
C THR A 286 28.77 -8.36 -5.34
N LEU A 287 29.84 -7.83 -4.77
CA LEU A 287 30.16 -6.40 -4.82
C LEU A 287 31.45 -6.19 -5.62
N ALA A 288 31.43 -5.23 -6.54
CA ALA A 288 32.63 -4.62 -7.12
C ALA A 288 32.69 -3.14 -6.68
N ALA A 289 33.83 -2.72 -6.14
CA ALA A 289 34.07 -1.35 -5.68
C ALA A 289 35.25 -0.74 -6.44
N TYR A 290 35.04 0.41 -7.08
CA TYR A 290 36.00 1.12 -7.91
C TYR A 290 36.43 2.40 -7.19
N LEU A 291 37.73 2.52 -6.91
CA LEU A 291 38.30 3.63 -6.15
C LEU A 291 38.84 4.73 -7.06
N LYS A 292 39.06 5.90 -6.48
CA LYS A 292 39.49 7.11 -7.18
C LYS A 292 40.84 7.01 -7.88
N ASP A 293 41.75 6.17 -7.38
CA ASP A 293 43.06 5.92 -7.97
C ASP A 293 43.03 4.90 -9.12
N GLY A 294 41.86 4.40 -9.50
CA GLY A 294 41.68 3.34 -10.50
C GLY A 294 41.88 1.92 -9.97
N THR A 295 42.25 1.75 -8.70
CA THR A 295 42.21 0.44 -8.04
C THR A 295 40.76 -0.01 -7.89
N TRP A 296 40.51 -1.30 -8.04
CA TRP A 296 39.21 -1.87 -7.71
C TRP A 296 39.32 -3.19 -6.96
N TYR A 297 38.28 -3.48 -6.20
CA TYR A 297 38.14 -4.65 -5.35
C TYR A 297 36.85 -5.37 -5.70
N ARG A 298 36.85 -6.70 -5.55
CA ARG A 298 35.66 -7.53 -5.73
C ARG A 298 35.53 -8.54 -4.62
N SER A 299 34.30 -8.79 -4.16
CA SER A 299 33.98 -9.93 -3.29
C SER A 299 34.06 -11.26 -4.06
N SER A 300 33.83 -12.37 -3.37
CA SER A 300 33.55 -13.63 -4.06
C SER A 300 32.27 -13.54 -4.88
N VAL A 301 32.18 -14.37 -5.92
CA VAL A 301 30.98 -14.47 -6.75
C VAL A 301 29.93 -15.26 -5.99
N ASP A 302 28.69 -14.78 -6.02
CA ASP A 302 27.54 -15.43 -5.41
C ASP A 302 27.77 -15.79 -3.93
N LYS A 303 28.24 -14.81 -3.12
CA LYS A 303 28.27 -14.98 -1.67
C LYS A 303 26.84 -15.17 -1.18
N GLN A 304 26.56 -16.34 -0.62
CA GLN A 304 25.26 -16.66 -0.05
C GLN A 304 25.06 -15.96 1.30
N CYS A 305 23.99 -15.19 1.43
CA CYS A 305 23.57 -14.56 2.68
C CYS A 305 22.11 -14.11 2.55
N TYR A 306 21.23 -14.49 3.48
CA TYR A 306 19.78 -14.46 3.28
C TYR A 306 19.15 -13.15 3.70
N LEU A 307 18.16 -12.74 2.92
CA LEU A 307 17.10 -11.86 3.40
C LEU A 307 15.99 -12.70 4.02
N THR A 308 15.49 -12.26 5.17
CA THR A 308 14.42 -12.93 5.90
C THR A 308 13.19 -12.04 6.00
N SER A 309 12.07 -12.59 6.49
CA SER A 309 10.88 -11.80 6.78
C SER A 309 11.12 -10.70 7.81
N THR A 310 12.18 -10.79 8.62
CA THR A 310 12.53 -9.73 9.56
C THR A 310 13.24 -8.55 8.89
N ASP A 311 13.75 -8.72 7.68
CA ASP A 311 14.47 -7.70 6.91
C ASP A 311 13.54 -6.87 6.02
N ALA A 312 12.32 -7.37 5.79
CA ALA A 312 11.32 -6.73 4.98
C ALA A 312 11.04 -5.30 5.48
N GLY A 313 11.21 -4.32 4.59
CA GLY A 313 11.00 -2.90 4.83
C GLY A 313 12.16 -2.19 5.56
N LYS A 314 13.18 -2.92 6.01
CA LYS A 314 14.34 -2.32 6.69
C LYS A 314 15.31 -1.70 5.69
N THR A 315 16.06 -0.70 6.18
CA THR A 315 17.30 -0.26 5.55
C THR A 315 18.47 -1.01 6.18
N ILE A 316 19.19 -1.78 5.37
CA ILE A 316 20.27 -2.69 5.79
C ILE A 316 21.60 -2.04 5.42
N PRO A 317 22.49 -1.78 6.39
CA PRO A 317 23.77 -1.16 6.12
C PRO A 317 24.77 -2.23 5.65
N PHE A 318 25.16 -2.16 4.37
CA PHE A 318 26.31 -2.90 3.88
C PHE A 318 27.55 -2.06 4.09
N THR A 319 28.66 -2.66 4.50
CA THR A 319 29.91 -1.95 4.70
C THR A 319 31.04 -2.66 3.99
N VAL A 320 31.97 -1.90 3.40
CA VAL A 320 33.07 -2.48 2.61
C VAL A 320 34.38 -1.75 2.84
N ASP A 321 35.47 -2.52 2.94
CA ASP A 321 36.86 -2.07 3.00
C ASP A 321 37.78 -2.90 2.08
N GLU A 322 39.09 -2.68 2.14
CA GLU A 322 40.08 -3.39 1.31
C GLU A 322 40.12 -4.90 1.50
N SER A 323 39.63 -5.40 2.63
CA SER A 323 39.71 -6.80 3.05
C SER A 323 38.36 -7.50 3.10
N LYS A 324 37.26 -6.75 3.29
CA LYS A 324 36.00 -7.33 3.72
C LYS A 324 34.78 -6.60 3.18
N LEU A 325 33.78 -7.39 2.82
CA LEU A 325 32.38 -6.99 2.65
C LEU A 325 31.58 -7.55 3.83
N HIS A 326 30.85 -6.69 4.53
CA HIS A 326 29.90 -7.07 5.57
C HIS A 326 28.49 -6.69 5.12
N LEU A 327 27.61 -7.67 4.96
CA LEU A 327 26.26 -7.45 4.44
C LEU A 327 25.25 -7.03 5.54
N GLY A 328 25.63 -6.89 6.81
CA GLY A 328 24.71 -6.38 7.85
C GLY A 328 23.43 -7.22 8.07
N LEU A 329 23.40 -8.44 7.53
CA LEU A 329 22.32 -9.42 7.61
C LEU A 329 22.64 -10.45 8.70
N ASP A 330 21.61 -11.11 9.22
CA ASP A 330 21.77 -12.10 10.28
C ASP A 330 22.64 -13.29 9.82
N GLY A 331 23.58 -13.70 10.67
CA GLY A 331 24.47 -14.85 10.44
C GLY A 331 25.86 -14.50 9.89
N SER A 332 26.53 -15.48 9.26
CA SER A 332 27.89 -15.33 8.71
C SER A 332 27.85 -14.70 7.31
N CYS A 333 27.49 -13.42 7.29
CA CYS A 333 27.24 -12.64 6.08
C CYS A 333 28.42 -11.73 5.69
N ASP A 334 29.62 -12.23 6.00
CA ASP A 334 30.88 -11.61 5.64
C ASP A 334 31.51 -12.29 4.43
N ASP A 335 32.18 -11.51 3.60
CA ASP A 335 32.98 -12.01 2.49
C ASP A 335 34.31 -11.27 2.38
N THR A 336 35.29 -11.91 1.73
CA THR A 336 36.61 -11.32 1.50
C THR A 336 36.57 -10.44 0.25
N MET A 337 37.08 -9.22 0.35
CA MET A 337 37.36 -8.37 -0.81
C MET A 337 38.77 -8.65 -1.34
N VAL A 338 38.89 -8.83 -2.65
CA VAL A 338 40.16 -9.11 -3.31
C VAL A 338 40.46 -7.99 -4.29
N LYS A 339 41.63 -7.37 -4.15
CA LYS A 339 42.16 -6.40 -5.13
C LYS A 339 42.34 -7.09 -6.48
N GLN A 340 41.90 -6.42 -7.53
CA GLN A 340 41.92 -6.96 -8.87
C GLN A 340 43.08 -6.35 -9.67
N ASN A 341 43.81 -7.20 -10.40
CA ASN A 341 45.06 -6.83 -11.08
C ASN A 341 44.86 -6.34 -12.52
N ALA A 342 43.65 -6.42 -13.06
CA ALA A 342 43.30 -5.88 -14.36
C ALA A 342 42.84 -4.43 -14.21
N ALA A 343 43.21 -3.56 -15.16
CA ALA A 343 42.56 -2.25 -15.29
C ALA A 343 41.05 -2.52 -15.39
N ALA A 344 40.27 -1.84 -14.56
CA ALA A 344 38.82 -1.89 -14.68
C ALA A 344 38.45 -1.38 -16.08
N ASP A 345 37.67 -2.15 -16.84
CA ASP A 345 36.89 -1.61 -17.95
C ASP A 345 35.82 -0.71 -17.31
N LEU A 346 36.20 0.54 -17.01
CA LEU A 346 35.38 1.55 -16.35
C LEU A 346 34.26 2.05 -17.27
#